data_AF-A0AAV6RTK5-F1
#
_entry.id   AF-A0AAV6RTK5-F1
#
_cell.length_a   1.000
_cell.length_b   1.000
_cell.length_c   1.000
_cell.angle_alpha   90.00
_cell.angle_beta   90.00
_cell.angle_gamma   90.00
#
_symmetry.space_group_name_H-M   'P 1'
#
loop_
_entity.id
_entity.type
_entity.pdbx_description
1 polymer ?
#
loop_
_entity_poly.entity_id
_entity_poly.type
_entity_poly.pdbx_seq_one_letter_code
_entity_poly.pdbx_strand_id
1 'polypeptide(L)'
;MTRKRRCTAPTRSQKLQLEKEVHFYAASQTTRVSYPCGLQLLHFLNKQIEWRHPGGRREILFPDQTLKFVESGGSETTTIFSDGTVVHIAPNVRLQSDINK
;
A
#
# COMPACT_ATOMS: atom_id res chain seq x y z
N MET A 1 -17.95 18.47 5.01
CA MET A 1 -17.26 18.08 3.76
C MET A 1 -15.77 17.93 4.04
N THR A 2 -15.28 16.70 4.26
CA THR A 2 -13.89 16.46 4.66
C THR A 2 -13.02 16.29 3.41
N ARG A 3 -12.19 17.28 3.07
CA ARG A 3 -11.21 17.20 1.98
C ARG A 3 -10.11 16.19 2.37
N LYS A 4 -10.11 14.99 1.75
CA LYS A 4 -8.99 14.04 1.82
C LYS A 4 -7.74 14.71 1.25
N ARG A 5 -6.79 15.08 2.11
CA ARG A 5 -5.47 15.55 1.67
C ARG A 5 -4.75 14.36 1.04
N ARG A 6 -4.58 14.39 -0.28
CA ARG A 6 -3.80 13.40 -1.02
C ARG A 6 -2.33 13.60 -0.64
N CYS A 7 -1.67 12.60 -0.05
CA CYS A 7 -0.23 12.66 0.17
C CYS A 7 0.44 12.56 -1.21
N THR A 8 0.96 13.68 -1.72
CA THR A 8 1.73 13.72 -2.97
C THR A 8 3.20 13.36 -2.70
N ALA A 9 3.86 12.71 -3.67
CA ALA A 9 5.28 12.41 -3.59
C ALA A 9 6.10 13.70 -3.32
N PRO A 10 7.15 13.65 -2.49
CA PRO A 10 7.85 14.84 -2.04
C PRO A 10 8.67 15.47 -3.18
N THR A 11 8.35 16.71 -3.56
CA THR A 11 9.23 17.56 -4.35
C THR A 11 10.36 18.12 -3.48
N ARG A 12 11.55 18.25 -4.07
CA ARG A 12 12.88 18.44 -3.47
C ARG A 12 13.07 19.65 -2.52
N SER A 13 12.08 20.51 -2.31
CA SER A 13 12.22 21.72 -1.48
C SER A 13 10.99 22.01 -0.63
N GLN A 14 10.58 21.07 0.23
CA GLN A 14 9.77 21.41 1.40
C GLN A 14 10.32 20.68 2.62
N LYS A 15 11.12 21.42 3.39
CA LYS A 15 11.54 21.10 4.76
C LYS A 15 10.32 21.22 5.68
N LEU A 16 9.31 20.37 5.48
CA LEU A 16 8.37 20.02 6.54
C LEU A 16 8.97 18.81 7.25
N GLN A 17 9.70 19.06 8.33
CA GLN A 17 9.81 18.10 9.43
C GLN A 17 8.40 17.92 10.02
N LEU A 18 7.53 17.27 9.26
CA LEU A 18 6.41 16.55 9.81
C LEU A 18 7.06 15.41 10.58
N GLU A 19 7.10 15.54 11.90
CA GLU A 19 7.69 14.57 12.81
C GLU A 19 7.14 13.18 12.47
N LYS A 20 8.00 12.34 11.89
CA LYS A 20 7.65 10.97 11.50
C LYS A 20 7.97 10.07 12.67
N GLU A 21 7.06 9.20 13.03
CA GLU A 21 7.26 8.21 14.09
C GLU A 21 7.98 7.00 13.49
N VAL A 22 9.07 6.54 14.12
CA VAL A 22 9.84 5.38 13.65
C VAL A 22 9.86 4.31 14.74
N HIS A 23 9.25 3.16 14.46
CA HIS A 23 9.22 2.01 15.36
C HIS A 23 9.97 0.82 14.75
N PHE A 24 10.79 0.15 15.56
CA PHE A 24 11.47 -1.08 15.19
C PHE A 24 10.90 -2.26 15.97
N TYR A 25 10.42 -3.27 15.24
CA TYR A 25 9.89 -4.52 15.79
C TYR A 25 10.99 -5.57 15.72
N ALA A 26 11.67 -5.83 16.84
CA ALA A 26 12.84 -6.70 16.89
C ALA A 26 12.56 -8.14 16.46
N ALA A 27 11.44 -8.72 16.91
CA ALA A 27 11.08 -10.12 16.61
C ALA A 27 10.89 -10.39 15.11
N SER A 28 10.30 -9.44 14.37
CA SER A 28 10.08 -9.55 12.93
C SER A 28 11.12 -8.80 12.09
N GLN A 29 12.10 -8.15 12.75
CA GLN A 29 13.08 -7.25 12.13
C GLN A 29 12.42 -6.31 11.12
N THR A 30 11.36 -5.63 11.57
CA THR A 30 10.55 -4.74 10.73
C THR A 30 10.65 -3.31 11.23
N THR A 31 10.90 -2.37 10.33
CA THR A 31 10.87 -0.93 10.64
C THR A 31 9.58 -0.34 10.10
N ARG A 32 8.81 0.34 10.95
CA ARG A 32 7.62 1.11 10.56
C ARG A 32 7.92 2.59 10.69
N VAL A 33 7.63 3.34 9.63
CA VAL A 33 7.66 4.80 9.60
C VAL A 33 6.23 5.31 9.40
N SER A 34 5.69 6.03 10.38
CA SER A 34 4.36 6.66 10.30
C SER A 34 4.51 8.13 9.96
N TYR A 35 3.84 8.59 8.91
CA TYR A 35 3.80 10.00 8.51
C TYR A 35 2.52 10.68 9.03
N PRO A 36 2.55 11.97 9.40
CA PRO A 36 1.37 12.69 9.88
C PRO A 36 0.19 12.75 8.90
N CYS A 37 0.44 12.52 7.60
CA CYS A 37 -0.64 12.45 6.62
C CYS A 37 -1.43 11.12 6.69
N GLY A 38 -1.00 10.17 7.53
CA GLY A 38 -1.61 8.85 7.71
C GLY A 38 -0.97 7.73 6.88
N LEU A 39 0.01 8.05 6.03
CA LEU A 39 0.80 7.06 5.29
C LEU A 39 1.71 6.29 6.27
N GLN A 40 1.74 4.96 6.15
CA GLN A 40 2.70 4.12 6.84
C GLN A 40 3.61 3.43 5.83
N LEU A 41 4.91 3.46 6.09
CA LEU A 41 5.94 2.73 5.34
C LEU A 41 6.49 1.61 6.22
N LEU A 42 6.44 0.36 5.76
CA LEU A 42 7.05 -0.78 6.42
C LEU A 42 8.22 -1.31 5.60
N HIS A 43 9.37 -1.50 6.26
CA HIS A 43 10.54 -2.19 5.71
C HIS A 43 10.70 -3.52 6.43
N PHE A 44 10.66 -4.60 5.68
CA PHE A 44 10.81 -5.97 6.19
C PHE A 44 12.23 -6.49 5.97
N LEU A 45 12.63 -7.47 6.77
CA LEU A 45 13.94 -8.14 6.67
C LEU A 45 14.20 -8.74 5.29
N ASN A 46 13.16 -9.29 4.65
CA ASN A 46 13.26 -9.91 3.34
C ASN A 46 13.42 -8.89 2.19
N LYS A 47 13.62 -7.59 2.47
CA LYS A 47 13.68 -6.48 1.51
C LYS A 47 12.34 -6.09 0.89
N GLN A 48 11.23 -6.68 1.33
CA GLN A 48 9.91 -6.19 0.97
C GLN A 48 9.68 -4.81 1.58
N ILE A 49 9.02 -3.94 0.83
CA ILE A 49 8.58 -2.62 1.28
C ILE A 49 7.07 -2.50 1.08
N GLU A 50 6.35 -2.03 2.09
CA GLU A 50 4.91 -1.74 2.00
C GLU A 50 4.60 -0.28 2.30
N TRP A 51 3.87 0.38 1.39
CA TRP A 51 3.19 1.64 1.66
C TRP A 51 1.71 1.37 1.95
N ARG A 52 1.23 1.80 3.12
CA ARG A 52 -0.18 1.70 3.53
C ARG A 52 -0.80 3.09 3.60
N HIS A 53 -1.75 3.35 2.72
CA HIS A 53 -2.37 4.66 2.60
C HIS A 53 -3.58 4.83 3.54
N PRO A 54 -3.83 6.05 4.02
CA PRO A 54 -5.05 6.40 4.75
C PRO A 54 -6.25 6.30 3.79
N GLY A 55 -6.93 5.17 3.84
CA GLY A 55 -7.92 4.78 2.83
C GLY A 55 -7.90 3.29 2.51
N GLY A 56 -6.93 2.53 3.02
CA GLY A 56 -6.90 1.06 2.92
C GLY A 56 -6.16 0.54 1.69
N ARG A 57 -5.87 1.39 0.71
CA ARG A 57 -4.99 1.05 -0.42
C ARG A 57 -3.57 0.75 0.08
N ARG A 58 -2.95 -0.26 -0.52
CA ARG A 58 -1.58 -0.67 -0.25
C ARG A 58 -0.77 -0.77 -1.53
N GLU A 59 0.52 -0.48 -1.42
CA GLU A 59 1.51 -0.69 -2.47
C GLU A 59 2.63 -1.54 -1.87
N ILE A 60 2.96 -2.65 -2.51
CA ILE A 60 3.89 -3.65 -2.01
C ILE A 60 4.98 -3.83 -3.06
N LEU A 61 6.22 -3.45 -2.73
CA LEU A 61 7.39 -3.76 -3.53
C LEU A 61 8.04 -5.02 -2.97
N PHE A 62 8.03 -6.08 -3.78
CA PHE A 62 8.66 -7.34 -3.45
C PHE A 62 10.16 -7.33 -3.80
N PRO A 63 10.95 -8.26 -3.24
CA PRO A 63 12.40 -8.31 -3.45
C PRO A 63 12.82 -8.58 -4.90
N ASP A 64 11.93 -9.19 -5.69
CA ASP A 64 12.07 -9.44 -7.12
C ASP A 64 11.70 -8.22 -7.98
N GLN A 65 11.48 -7.06 -7.35
CA GLN A 65 11.01 -5.82 -7.97
C GLN A 65 9.57 -5.85 -8.47
N THR A 66 8.80 -6.92 -8.19
CA THR A 66 7.36 -6.94 -8.46
C THR A 66 6.66 -5.88 -7.60
N LEU A 67 5.85 -5.04 -8.23
CA LEU A 67 5.05 -4.02 -7.57
C LEU A 67 3.58 -4.42 -7.58
N LYS A 68 2.98 -4.58 -6.41
CA LYS A 68 1.58 -4.95 -6.24
C LYS A 68 0.79 -3.83 -5.57
N PHE A 69 -0.22 -3.33 -6.27
CA PHE A 69 -1.22 -2.41 -5.75
C PHE A 69 -2.43 -3.21 -5.30
N VAL A 70 -2.90 -2.96 -4.08
CA VAL A 70 -4.11 -3.56 -3.53
C VAL A 70 -5.05 -2.42 -3.16
N GLU A 71 -6.23 -2.38 -3.77
CA GLU A 71 -7.22 -1.36 -3.48
C GLU A 71 -7.92 -1.58 -2.13
N SER A 72 -8.58 -0.53 -1.65
CA SER A 72 -9.35 -0.57 -0.39
C SER A 72 -10.41 -1.67 -0.46
N GLY A 73 -10.44 -2.56 0.54
CA GLY A 73 -11.34 -3.72 0.56
C GLY A 73 -10.75 -5.00 -0.06
N GLY A 74 -9.56 -4.94 -0.67
CA GLY A 74 -8.84 -6.12 -1.16
C GLY A 74 -9.47 -6.81 -2.38
N SER A 75 -10.51 -6.20 -2.96
CA SER A 75 -11.26 -6.72 -4.10
C SER A 75 -10.46 -6.66 -5.39
N GLU A 76 -9.72 -5.57 -5.60
CA GLU A 76 -8.95 -5.32 -6.81
C GLU A 76 -7.47 -5.28 -6.51
N THR A 77 -6.69 -5.91 -7.39
CA THR A 77 -5.24 -5.94 -7.29
C THR A 77 -4.62 -5.74 -8.67
N THR A 78 -3.62 -4.87 -8.75
CA THR A 78 -2.78 -4.72 -9.94
C THR A 78 -1.36 -5.15 -9.59
N THR A 79 -0.78 -6.07 -10.36
CA THR A 79 0.60 -6.54 -10.19
C THR A 79 1.40 -6.16 -11.42
N ILE A 80 2.53 -5.50 -11.22
CA ILE A 80 3.50 -5.16 -12.26
C ILE A 80 4.76 -5.97 -11.97
N PHE A 81 5.08 -6.89 -12.85
CA PHE A 81 6.27 -7.73 -12.74
C PHE A 81 7.52 -6.98 -13.25
N SER A 82 8.69 -7.48 -12.89
CA SER A 82 9.98 -6.90 -13.29
C SER A 82 10.21 -6.86 -14.81
N ASP A 83 9.53 -7.73 -15.56
CA ASP A 83 9.55 -7.78 -17.03
C ASP A 83 8.59 -6.77 -17.68
N GLY A 84 7.84 -6.01 -16.88
CA GLY A 84 6.81 -5.07 -17.33
C GLY A 84 5.43 -5.68 -17.54
N THR A 85 5.25 -6.99 -17.34
CA THR A 85 3.94 -7.64 -17.41
C THR A 85 3.01 -7.04 -16.34
N VAL A 86 1.80 -6.65 -16.76
CA VAL A 86 0.78 -6.10 -15.85
C VAL A 86 -0.41 -7.06 -15.76
N VAL A 87 -0.76 -7.45 -14.53
CA VAL A 87 -1.91 -8.31 -14.24
C VAL A 87 -2.89 -7.58 -13.34
N HIS A 88 -4.15 -7.49 -13.79
CA HIS A 88 -5.27 -6.97 -13.01
C HIS A 88 -6.17 -8.13 -12.56
N ILE A 89 -6.43 -8.21 -11.26
CA ILE A 89 -7.37 -9.16 -10.67
C ILE A 89 -8.54 -8.35 -10.13
N ALA A 90 -9.72 -8.56 -10.70
CA ALA A 90 -10.98 -8.00 -10.23
C ALA A 90 -11.62 -8.93 -9.18
N PRO A 91 -12.51 -8.42 -8.31
CA PRO A 91 -13.28 -9.29 -7.43
C PRO A 91 -14.11 -10.22 -8.29
N ASN A 92 -14.05 -11.53 -8.01
CA ASN A 92 -15.05 -12.46 -8.53
C ASN A 92 -16.41 -12.07 -7.92
N VAL A 93 -17.19 -11.26 -8.63
CA VAL A 93 -18.63 -11.13 -8.36
C VAL A 93 -19.24 -12.43 -8.81
N ARG A 94 -19.14 -13.47 -7.97
CA ARG A 94 -19.97 -14.66 -8.13
C ARG A 94 -21.38 -14.14 -7.92
N LEU A 95 -22.13 -13.97 -9.02
CA LEU A 95 -23.58 -13.85 -8.94
C LEU A 95 -24.01 -15.07 -8.11
N GLN A 96 -24.33 -14.85 -6.83
CA GLN A 96 -25.17 -15.78 -6.12
C GLN A 96 -26.46 -15.72 -6.92
N SER A 97 -26.67 -16.76 -7.73
CA SER A 97 -27.92 -17.01 -8.40
C SER A 97 -29.02 -16.85 -7.34
N ASP A 98 -29.89 -15.88 -7.54
CA ASP A 98 -31.20 -15.82 -6.90
C ASP A 98 -31.99 -17.06 -7.35
N ILE A 99 -31.63 -18.22 -6.81
CA ILE A 99 -32.49 -19.41 -6.75
C ILE A 99 -33.10 -19.33 -5.37
N ASN A 100 -34.19 -18.56 -5.26
CA ASN A 100 -35.30 -18.80 -4.35
C ASN A 100 -36.38 -17.71 -4.56
N LYS A 101 -37.20 -17.87 -5.60
CA LYS A 101 -38.65 -17.66 -5.49
C LYS A 101 -39.41 -18.25 -6.67
#